data_AF-A0A6S7J756-F1
#
_entry.id   AF-A0A6S7J756-F1
#
_cell.length_a   1.000
_cell.length_b   1.000
_cell.length_c   1.000
_cell.angle_alpha   90.00
_cell.angle_beta   90.00
_cell.angle_gamma   90.00
#
_symmetry.space_group_name_H-M   'P 1'
#
loop_
_entity.id
_entity.type
_entity.pdbx_description
1 polymer ?
#
loop_
_entity_poly.entity_id
_entity_poly.type
_entity_poly.pdbx_seq_one_letter_code
_entity_poly.pdbx_strand_id
1 'polypeptide(L)'
;MLKLNIKVDSGLFFSYITSLFSGALLIERPADIEEGFAIHAPLVYHFGHTTPSGNSKLYNVLTSQIANTVKERFEKNNEARIGGVVVNTCGWVTGPGYKMLVHAAKAFDVNVIVVLDQERLYNDFKKQFGEDIEVLHLPKSGGVVTRSQQFRRESRNERIRQYFYGIKNNFYPHTFEVKFSDVKVFKIGAPAVPDSCLPIGMQKDEIETKLVPMQPGKDLIHCVLGLSMASDPDEDLVRMNLAGYIVITDVDMERQQYKILSPAPRPLPRQFLLLSEVKFMDMK
;
A
#
# COMPACT_ATOMS: atom_id res chain seq x y z
N MET A 1 8.35 -24.26 7.59
CA MET A 1 9.16 -23.37 6.72
C MET A 1 8.47 -22.02 6.72
N LEU A 2 8.87 -21.12 7.62
CA LEU A 2 8.35 -19.75 7.66
C LEU A 2 8.71 -19.07 6.32
N LYS A 3 7.80 -18.30 5.72
CA LYS A 3 8.09 -17.50 4.51
C LYS A 3 7.66 -16.06 4.79
N LEU A 4 8.52 -15.08 4.52
CA LEU A 4 8.11 -13.68 4.58
C LEU A 4 7.48 -13.31 3.23
N ASN A 5 6.17 -13.05 3.18
CA ASN A 5 5.54 -12.58 1.95
C ASN A 5 5.54 -11.05 1.94
N ILE A 6 6.16 -10.47 0.92
CA ILE A 6 6.15 -9.04 0.67
C ILE A 6 5.30 -8.75 -0.55
N LYS A 7 4.47 -7.74 -0.43
CA LYS A 7 3.54 -7.33 -1.46
C LYS A 7 3.88 -5.93 -1.91
N VAL A 8 4.23 -5.82 -3.19
CA VAL A 8 4.44 -4.54 -3.88
C VAL A 8 3.26 -4.26 -4.84
N ASP A 9 2.25 -5.14 -4.93
CA ASP A 9 1.15 -5.00 -5.88
C ASP A 9 -0.09 -4.18 -5.41
N SER A 10 -0.59 -3.34 -6.32
CA SER A 10 -1.87 -2.60 -6.31
C SER A 10 -3.00 -3.32 -7.09
N GLY A 11 -2.99 -4.65 -7.22
CA GLY A 11 -4.14 -5.40 -7.76
C GLY A 11 -4.07 -6.94 -7.72
N LEU A 12 -4.73 -7.56 -6.72
CA LEU A 12 -5.12 -8.99 -6.53
C LEU A 12 -3.97 -9.99 -6.25
N PHE A 13 -3.85 -10.83 -5.20
CA PHE A 13 -4.50 -11.28 -3.92
C PHE A 13 -3.29 -11.83 -3.09
N PHE A 14 -3.19 -11.93 -1.77
CA PHE A 14 -4.08 -12.24 -0.65
C PHE A 14 -3.75 -11.27 0.50
N SER A 15 -4.76 -10.67 1.14
CA SER A 15 -4.70 -10.03 2.48
C SER A 15 -3.62 -8.92 2.66
N TYR A 16 -3.87 -7.60 2.72
CA TYR A 16 -5.04 -6.73 2.77
C TYR A 16 -4.81 -5.57 1.76
N ILE A 17 -5.87 -4.84 1.41
CA ILE A 17 -5.98 -3.67 0.51
C ILE A 17 -4.96 -3.52 -0.66
N THR A 18 -5.28 -4.12 -1.81
CA THR A 18 -4.54 -4.05 -3.09
C THR A 18 -4.69 -2.70 -3.83
N SER A 19 -4.45 -1.56 -3.18
CA SER A 19 -4.40 -0.24 -3.83
C SER A 19 -4.12 0.92 -2.87
N LEU A 20 -4.19 0.70 -1.57
CA LEU A 20 -4.03 1.78 -0.58
C LEU A 20 -2.64 1.76 0.06
N PHE A 21 -2.01 0.58 0.13
CA PHE A 21 -0.71 0.42 0.78
C PHE A 21 0.22 -0.53 0.02
N SER A 22 1.50 -0.43 0.38
CA SER A 22 2.52 -1.45 0.15
C SER A 22 2.96 -2.02 1.50
N GLY A 23 3.22 -3.31 1.61
CA GLY A 23 3.45 -3.93 2.92
C GLY A 23 4.08 -5.31 2.91
N ALA A 24 4.37 -5.81 4.11
CA ALA A 24 4.98 -7.12 4.34
C ALA A 24 4.33 -7.85 5.52
N LEU A 25 4.24 -9.17 5.42
CA LEU A 25 3.68 -10.05 6.44
C LEU A 25 4.60 -11.27 6.66
N LEU A 26 4.87 -11.58 7.93
CA LEU A 26 5.53 -12.84 8.30
C LEU A 26 4.51 -13.97 8.33
N ILE A 27 4.75 -15.03 7.55
CA ILE A 27 3.88 -16.20 7.52
C ILE A 27 4.49 -17.31 8.37
N GLU A 28 3.80 -17.60 9.46
CA GLU A 28 4.18 -18.63 10.42
C GLU A 28 3.33 -19.90 10.30
N ARG A 29 2.16 -19.79 9.67
CA ARG A 29 1.16 -20.87 9.55
C ARG A 29 0.61 -20.94 8.11
N PRO A 30 0.14 -22.12 7.68
CA PRO A 30 -0.58 -22.26 6.42
C PRO A 30 -1.76 -21.28 6.34
N ALA A 31 -2.12 -20.87 5.12
CA ALA A 31 -3.31 -20.08 4.89
C ALA A 31 -4.57 -20.88 5.24
N ASP A 32 -5.51 -20.23 5.91
CA ASP A 32 -6.88 -20.72 6.00
C ASP A 32 -7.53 -20.67 4.61
N ILE A 33 -8.41 -21.64 4.33
CA ILE A 33 -9.04 -21.80 3.01
C ILE A 33 -9.98 -20.62 2.69
N GLU A 34 -10.65 -20.07 3.70
CA GLU A 34 -11.59 -18.95 3.55
C GLU A 34 -10.91 -17.61 3.84
N GLU A 35 -10.12 -17.55 4.91
CA GLU A 35 -9.61 -16.30 5.47
C GLU A 35 -8.19 -15.95 4.97
N GLY A 36 -7.46 -16.94 4.45
CA GLY A 36 -6.10 -16.77 3.97
C GLY A 36 -5.05 -16.76 5.07
N PHE A 37 -3.96 -16.03 4.87
CA PHE A 37 -2.90 -15.92 5.88
C PHE A 37 -3.34 -15.08 7.08
N ALA A 38 -3.05 -15.58 8.28
CA ALA A 38 -3.27 -14.86 9.52
C ALA A 38 -2.45 -13.55 9.53
N ILE A 39 -3.12 -12.44 9.82
CA ILE A 39 -2.46 -11.14 9.95
C ILE A 39 -2.01 -10.95 11.39
N HIS A 40 -0.70 -10.96 11.63
CA HIS A 40 -0.15 -10.56 12.92
C HIS A 40 0.93 -9.51 12.70
N ALA A 41 0.72 -8.31 13.29
CA ALA A 41 1.63 -7.16 13.22
C ALA A 41 2.22 -6.92 11.80
N PRO A 42 1.36 -6.62 10.80
CA PRO A 42 1.81 -6.41 9.43
C PRO A 42 2.58 -5.09 9.33
N LEU A 43 3.54 -5.05 8.42
CA LEU A 43 4.18 -3.80 8.00
C LEU A 43 3.35 -3.19 6.86
N VAL A 44 2.90 -1.95 7.02
CA VAL A 44 1.95 -1.30 6.12
C VAL A 44 2.33 0.17 5.91
N TYR A 45 2.65 0.55 4.68
CA TYR A 45 2.95 1.93 4.30
C TYR A 45 1.90 2.50 3.35
N HIS A 46 1.50 3.75 3.58
CA HIS A 46 0.46 4.40 2.78
C HIS A 46 0.96 4.78 1.37
N PHE A 47 0.38 4.16 0.34
CA PHE A 47 0.62 4.55 -1.04
C PHE A 47 -0.45 5.51 -1.55
N GLY A 48 -1.72 5.28 -1.18
CA GLY A 48 -2.81 6.22 -1.46
C GLY A 48 -3.37 6.23 -2.89
N HIS A 49 -2.72 5.59 -3.88
CA HIS A 49 -3.15 5.54 -5.29
C HIS A 49 -3.50 4.14 -5.79
N THR A 50 -4.49 4.04 -6.68
CA THR A 50 -4.92 2.72 -7.19
C THR A 50 -3.99 2.05 -8.18
N THR A 51 -3.06 2.79 -8.76
CA THR A 51 -2.05 2.27 -9.68
C THR A 51 -0.68 2.88 -9.40
N PRO A 52 0.42 2.17 -9.69
CA PRO A 52 1.77 2.70 -9.47
C PRO A 52 2.11 3.91 -10.35
N SER A 53 1.36 4.09 -11.45
CA SER A 53 1.47 5.25 -12.33
C SER A 53 0.96 6.55 -11.70
N GLY A 54 0.13 6.48 -10.64
CA GLY A 54 -0.34 7.67 -9.93
C GLY A 54 0.80 8.42 -9.25
N ASN A 55 1.80 7.68 -8.76
CA ASN A 55 3.02 8.26 -8.19
C ASN A 55 4.15 7.20 -8.16
N SER A 56 4.87 7.06 -9.27
CA SER A 56 5.89 6.00 -9.40
C SER A 56 7.10 6.23 -8.49
N LYS A 57 7.43 7.48 -8.19
CA LYS A 57 8.49 7.82 -7.24
C LYS A 57 8.15 7.36 -5.84
N LEU A 58 6.96 7.71 -5.34
CA LEU A 58 6.47 7.24 -4.05
C LEU A 58 6.47 5.72 -3.99
N TYR A 59 5.99 5.04 -5.03
CA TYR A 59 6.00 3.57 -5.07
C TYR A 59 7.41 2.99 -4.89
N ASN A 60 8.42 3.54 -5.58
CA ASN A 60 9.81 3.08 -5.42
C ASN A 60 10.38 3.41 -4.04
N VAL A 61 10.03 4.56 -3.47
CA VAL A 61 10.39 4.95 -2.10
C VAL A 61 9.84 3.93 -1.10
N LEU A 62 8.55 3.60 -1.19
CA LEU A 62 7.90 2.63 -0.30
C LEU A 62 8.45 1.21 -0.51
N THR A 63 8.72 0.81 -1.76
CA THR A 63 9.34 -0.48 -2.08
C THR A 63 10.70 -0.62 -1.39
N SER A 64 11.53 0.42 -1.47
CA SER A 64 12.85 0.44 -0.82
C SER A 64 12.71 0.41 0.70
N GLN A 65 11.75 1.16 1.25
CA GLN A 65 11.49 1.20 2.68
C GLN A 65 11.09 -0.19 3.22
N ILE A 66 10.22 -0.90 2.51
CA ILE A 66 9.83 -2.27 2.87
C ILE A 66 11.04 -3.18 2.82
N ALA A 67 11.84 -3.12 1.74
CA ALA A 67 13.04 -3.93 1.61
C ALA A 67 14.02 -3.74 2.76
N ASN A 68 14.30 -2.49 3.13
CA ASN A 68 15.17 -2.17 4.26
C ASN A 68 14.60 -2.71 5.58
N THR A 69 13.31 -2.49 5.84
CA THR A 69 12.67 -2.97 7.08
C THR A 69 12.70 -4.51 7.17
N VAL A 70 12.57 -5.19 6.04
CA VAL A 70 12.68 -6.66 5.99
C VAL A 70 14.10 -7.14 6.25
N LYS A 71 15.11 -6.47 5.68
CA LYS A 71 16.52 -6.78 5.95
C LYS A 71 16.83 -6.61 7.44
N GLU A 72 16.39 -5.53 8.06
CA GLU A 72 16.50 -5.32 9.51
C GLU A 72 15.80 -6.42 10.32
N ARG A 73 14.65 -6.93 9.84
CA ARG A 73 13.96 -8.06 10.49
C ARG A 73 14.75 -9.36 10.35
N PHE A 74 15.41 -9.61 9.22
CA PHE A 74 16.26 -10.78 9.02
C PHE A 74 17.50 -10.78 9.92
N GLU A 75 18.05 -9.61 10.24
CA GLU A 75 19.16 -9.49 11.20
C GLU A 75 18.74 -9.92 12.62
N LYS A 76 17.47 -9.64 12.99
CA LYS A 76 16.95 -9.89 14.35
C LYS A 76 16.21 -11.23 14.48
N ASN A 77 15.79 -11.84 13.39
CA ASN A 77 15.01 -13.09 13.38
C ASN A 77 15.60 -14.08 12.37
N ASN A 78 16.37 -15.06 12.90
CA ASN A 78 17.04 -16.07 12.09
C ASN A 78 16.06 -16.99 11.34
N GLU A 79 14.91 -17.31 11.93
CA GLU A 79 13.92 -18.18 11.27
C GLU A 79 13.29 -17.48 10.06
N ALA A 80 12.96 -16.19 10.19
CA ALA A 80 12.49 -15.37 9.08
C ALA A 80 13.56 -15.24 7.98
N ARG A 81 14.83 -15.05 8.37
CA ARG A 81 15.96 -14.97 7.43
C ARG A 81 16.12 -16.25 6.61
N ILE A 82 16.12 -17.41 7.27
CA ILE A 82 16.22 -18.71 6.59
C ILE A 82 14.98 -18.97 5.72
N GLY A 83 13.81 -18.51 6.18
CA GLY A 83 12.56 -18.58 5.44
C GLY A 83 12.54 -17.79 4.13
N GLY A 84 13.39 -16.76 4.04
CA GLY A 84 13.50 -15.90 2.87
C GLY A 84 12.25 -15.05 2.63
N VAL A 85 12.17 -14.53 1.42
CA VAL A 85 11.13 -13.59 1.01
C VAL A 85 10.49 -13.97 -0.32
N VAL A 86 9.17 -13.83 -0.43
CA VAL A 86 8.45 -13.90 -1.72
C VAL A 86 7.84 -12.54 -2.01
N VAL A 87 8.19 -11.96 -3.16
CA VAL A 87 7.75 -10.61 -3.55
C VAL A 87 6.69 -10.70 -4.64
N ASN A 88 5.45 -10.32 -4.35
CA ASN A 88 4.40 -10.20 -5.37
C ASN A 88 4.36 -8.78 -5.95
N THR A 89 4.46 -8.65 -7.27
CA THR A 89 4.56 -7.37 -7.99
C THR A 89 3.29 -7.03 -8.75
N CYS A 90 3.15 -5.76 -9.18
CA CYS A 90 2.06 -5.37 -10.07
C CYS A 90 2.23 -5.84 -11.50
N GLY A 91 1.11 -5.93 -12.22
CA GLY A 91 1.06 -6.36 -13.62
C GLY A 91 1.52 -5.31 -14.64
N TRP A 92 2.18 -4.21 -14.23
CA TRP A 92 2.67 -3.19 -15.16
C TRP A 92 4.09 -3.53 -15.61
N VAL A 93 4.20 -4.20 -16.75
CA VAL A 93 5.46 -4.82 -17.20
C VAL A 93 6.20 -4.03 -18.29
N THR A 94 5.68 -2.88 -18.71
CA THR A 94 6.24 -2.09 -19.82
C THR A 94 6.70 -0.70 -19.39
N GLY A 95 7.69 -0.15 -20.08
CA GLY A 95 8.13 1.24 -19.90
C GLY A 95 8.55 1.54 -18.44
N PRO A 96 7.93 2.54 -17.77
CA PRO A 96 8.22 2.81 -16.35
C PRO A 96 7.96 1.61 -15.43
N GLY A 97 6.92 0.82 -15.70
CA GLY A 97 6.58 -0.37 -14.90
C GLY A 97 7.71 -1.40 -14.89
N TYR A 98 8.35 -1.64 -16.03
CA TYR A 98 9.54 -2.49 -16.11
C TYR A 98 10.67 -1.97 -15.20
N LYS A 99 10.94 -0.66 -15.22
CA LYS A 99 11.96 -0.06 -14.35
C LYS A 99 11.64 -0.24 -12.86
N MET A 100 10.36 -0.22 -12.49
CA MET A 100 9.90 -0.46 -11.12
C MET A 100 10.10 -1.92 -10.70
N LEU A 101 9.87 -2.88 -11.61
CA LEU A 101 10.17 -4.29 -11.35
C LEU A 101 11.68 -4.51 -11.16
N VAL A 102 12.51 -3.90 -11.99
CA VAL A 102 13.98 -3.94 -11.84
C VAL A 102 14.41 -3.31 -10.51
N HIS A 103 13.80 -2.17 -10.13
CA HIS A 103 14.05 -1.53 -8.84
C HIS A 103 13.68 -2.45 -7.67
N ALA A 104 12.51 -3.10 -7.71
CA ALA A 104 12.08 -4.02 -6.66
C ALA A 104 13.04 -5.22 -6.54
N ALA A 105 13.41 -5.85 -7.66
CA ALA A 105 14.36 -6.96 -7.67
C ALA A 105 15.70 -6.60 -7.00
N LYS A 106 16.24 -5.41 -7.31
CA LYS A 106 17.46 -4.90 -6.69
C LYS A 106 17.27 -4.52 -5.22
N ALA A 107 16.19 -3.84 -4.87
CA ALA A 107 15.95 -3.40 -3.49
C ALA A 107 15.86 -4.60 -2.52
N PHE A 108 15.22 -5.68 -2.95
CA PHE A 108 15.07 -6.91 -2.18
C PHE A 108 16.25 -7.88 -2.29
N ASP A 109 17.27 -7.59 -3.11
CA ASP A 109 18.37 -8.50 -3.42
C ASP A 109 17.86 -9.91 -3.80
N VAL A 110 16.89 -9.97 -4.72
CA VAL A 110 16.28 -11.25 -5.11
C VAL A 110 17.27 -12.15 -5.82
N ASN A 111 17.23 -13.44 -5.52
CA ASN A 111 18.05 -14.47 -6.17
C ASN A 111 17.31 -15.22 -7.29
N VAL A 112 15.97 -15.21 -7.27
CA VAL A 112 15.12 -15.87 -8.28
C VAL A 112 14.01 -14.92 -8.73
N ILE A 113 13.81 -14.79 -10.04
CA ILE A 113 12.69 -14.09 -10.67
C ILE A 113 11.85 -15.10 -11.45
N VAL A 114 10.56 -15.16 -11.14
CA VAL A 114 9.60 -16.03 -11.84
C VAL A 114 8.69 -15.19 -12.73
N VAL A 115 8.77 -15.40 -14.04
CA VAL A 115 7.96 -14.72 -15.06
C VAL A 115 6.85 -15.64 -15.53
N LEU A 116 5.59 -15.20 -15.36
CA LEU A 116 4.42 -15.97 -15.75
C LEU A 116 3.89 -15.51 -17.11
N ASP A 117 3.84 -16.42 -18.10
CA ASP A 117 3.15 -16.22 -19.39
C ASP A 117 3.57 -14.93 -20.16
N GLN A 118 4.84 -14.53 -20.04
CA GLN A 118 5.39 -13.31 -20.65
C GLN A 118 6.83 -13.51 -21.17
N GLU A 119 6.99 -14.11 -22.34
CA GLU A 119 8.32 -14.42 -22.93
C GLU A 119 9.19 -13.19 -23.14
N ARG A 120 8.61 -12.08 -23.62
CA ARG A 120 9.36 -10.83 -23.81
C ARG A 120 9.97 -10.34 -22.50
N LEU A 121 9.17 -10.31 -21.43
CA LEU A 121 9.62 -9.86 -20.11
C LEU A 121 10.71 -10.77 -19.55
N TYR A 122 10.58 -12.08 -19.76
CA TYR A 122 11.61 -13.06 -19.39
C TYR A 122 12.94 -12.78 -20.08
N ASN A 123 12.93 -12.54 -21.40
CA ASN A 123 14.14 -12.22 -22.14
C ASN A 123 14.74 -10.88 -21.72
N ASP A 124 13.90 -9.88 -21.45
CA ASP A 124 14.34 -8.57 -20.94
C ASP A 124 15.03 -8.72 -19.57
N PHE A 125 14.48 -9.54 -18.66
CA PHE A 125 15.12 -9.81 -17.36
C PHE A 125 16.40 -10.62 -17.47
N LYS A 126 16.45 -11.65 -18.32
CA LYS A 126 17.70 -12.38 -18.59
C LYS A 126 18.81 -11.46 -19.09
N LYS A 127 18.48 -10.52 -19.98
CA LYS A 127 19.43 -9.51 -20.46
C LYS A 127 19.83 -8.52 -19.36
N GLN A 128 18.91 -8.14 -18.49
CA GLN A 128 19.12 -7.14 -17.44
C GLN A 128 19.95 -7.64 -16.26
N PHE A 129 19.80 -8.92 -15.89
CA PHE A 129 20.42 -9.51 -14.70
C PHE A 129 21.48 -10.57 -15.02
N GLY A 130 21.60 -11.02 -16.27
CA GLY A 130 22.64 -11.97 -16.68
C GLY A 130 22.60 -13.25 -15.86
N GLU A 131 23.73 -13.60 -15.26
CA GLU A 131 23.89 -14.77 -14.39
C GLU A 131 23.75 -14.44 -12.90
N ASP A 132 23.59 -13.15 -12.54
CA ASP A 132 23.51 -12.72 -11.13
C ASP A 132 22.22 -13.20 -10.45
N ILE A 133 21.14 -13.40 -11.23
CA ILE A 133 19.81 -13.79 -10.76
C ILE A 133 19.25 -14.91 -11.64
N GLU A 134 18.72 -15.96 -11.03
CA GLU A 134 18.03 -17.03 -11.75
C GLU A 134 16.67 -16.52 -12.27
N VAL A 135 16.48 -16.51 -13.59
CA VAL A 135 15.21 -16.11 -14.20
C VAL A 135 14.50 -17.34 -14.78
N LEU A 136 13.31 -17.63 -14.26
CA LEU A 136 12.44 -18.73 -14.67
C LEU A 136 11.24 -18.22 -15.46
N HIS A 137 10.88 -18.91 -16.54
CA HIS A 137 9.64 -18.67 -17.29
C HIS A 137 8.69 -19.84 -17.08
N LEU A 138 7.48 -19.56 -16.59
CA LEU A 138 6.46 -20.56 -16.33
C LEU A 138 5.16 -20.22 -17.07
N PRO A 139 4.43 -21.24 -17.56
CA PRO A 139 3.10 -21.01 -18.13
C PRO A 139 2.11 -20.61 -17.03
N LYS A 140 1.11 -19.79 -17.40
CA LYS A 140 -0.05 -19.59 -16.51
C LYS A 140 -0.85 -20.88 -16.40
N SER A 141 -1.48 -21.10 -15.24
CA SER A 141 -2.46 -22.18 -15.11
C SER A 141 -3.67 -21.93 -16.02
N GLY A 142 -4.19 -22.99 -16.65
CA GLY A 142 -5.37 -22.93 -17.52
C GLY A 142 -6.66 -22.49 -16.79
N GLY A 143 -6.68 -22.55 -15.45
CA GLY A 143 -7.79 -22.06 -14.63
C GLY A 143 -7.76 -20.54 -14.37
N VAL A 144 -6.74 -19.82 -14.83
CA VAL A 144 -6.64 -18.37 -14.63
C VAL A 144 -7.60 -17.64 -15.58
N VAL A 145 -8.51 -16.85 -15.01
CA VAL A 145 -9.48 -16.05 -15.76
C VAL A 145 -9.07 -14.58 -15.77
N THR A 146 -9.16 -13.95 -16.95
CA THR A 146 -8.93 -12.51 -17.10
C THR A 146 -10.00 -11.71 -16.36
N ARG A 147 -9.56 -10.84 -15.45
CA ARG A 147 -10.46 -9.98 -14.65
C ARG A 147 -10.63 -8.61 -15.30
N SER A 148 -11.89 -8.20 -15.47
CA SER A 148 -12.26 -6.88 -15.98
C SER A 148 -11.89 -5.76 -15.00
N GLN A 149 -11.86 -4.51 -15.47
CA GLN A 149 -11.63 -3.35 -14.59
C GLN A 149 -12.73 -3.21 -13.54
N GLN A 150 -13.98 -3.50 -13.91
CA GLN A 150 -15.12 -3.48 -12.99
C GLN A 150 -14.95 -4.51 -11.87
N PHE A 151 -14.58 -5.76 -12.21
CA PHE A 151 -14.31 -6.79 -11.22
C PHE A 151 -13.21 -6.38 -10.24
N ARG A 152 -12.13 -5.74 -10.73
CA ARG A 152 -11.04 -5.23 -9.87
C ARG A 152 -11.53 -4.14 -8.92
N ARG A 153 -12.41 -3.25 -9.39
CA ARG A 153 -13.00 -2.18 -8.56
C ARG A 153 -13.90 -2.75 -7.48
N GLU A 154 -14.80 -3.66 -7.84
CA GLU A 154 -15.69 -4.34 -6.89
C GLU A 154 -14.89 -5.14 -5.86
N SER A 155 -13.89 -5.91 -6.30
CA SER A 155 -12.99 -6.64 -5.40
C SER A 155 -12.28 -5.71 -4.42
N ARG A 156 -11.82 -4.52 -4.85
CA ARG A 156 -11.22 -3.55 -3.92
C ARG A 156 -12.21 -3.03 -2.89
N ASN A 157 -13.41 -2.65 -3.34
CA ASN A 157 -14.45 -2.16 -2.43
C ASN A 157 -14.82 -3.21 -1.38
N GLU A 158 -14.97 -4.47 -1.82
CA GLU A 158 -15.22 -5.60 -0.94
C GLU A 158 -14.08 -5.81 0.06
N ARG A 159 -12.81 -5.64 -0.37
CA ARG A 159 -11.67 -5.71 0.56
C ARG A 159 -11.67 -4.60 1.61
N ILE A 160 -12.10 -3.39 1.27
CA ILE A 160 -12.23 -2.30 2.25
C ILE A 160 -13.37 -2.61 3.22
N ARG A 161 -14.50 -3.13 2.72
CA ARG A 161 -15.60 -3.60 3.56
C ARG A 161 -15.11 -4.67 4.55
N GLN A 162 -14.42 -5.70 4.07
CA GLN A 162 -13.88 -6.78 4.91
C GLN A 162 -12.85 -6.31 5.94
N TYR A 163 -12.14 -5.21 5.68
CA TYR A 163 -11.26 -4.60 6.67
C TYR A 163 -12.04 -4.09 7.90
N PHE A 164 -13.19 -3.44 7.69
CA PHE A 164 -14.01 -2.91 8.78
C PHE A 164 -14.95 -3.95 9.39
N TYR A 165 -15.52 -4.84 8.57
CA TYR A 165 -16.60 -5.74 8.97
C TYR A 165 -16.15 -7.21 9.10
N GLY A 166 -14.95 -7.56 8.67
CA GLY A 166 -14.48 -8.93 8.61
C GLY A 166 -15.09 -9.69 7.43
N ILE A 167 -14.49 -10.85 7.09
CA ILE A 167 -14.93 -11.68 5.96
C ILE A 167 -16.33 -12.27 6.21
N LYS A 168 -16.61 -12.61 7.48
CA LYS A 168 -17.87 -13.20 7.92
C LYS A 168 -18.84 -12.17 8.54
N ASN A 169 -18.59 -10.87 8.33
CA ASN A 169 -19.30 -9.78 9.01
C ASN A 169 -19.24 -9.90 10.55
N ASN A 170 -18.10 -10.36 11.07
CA ASN A 170 -17.87 -10.66 12.48
C ASN A 170 -17.06 -9.57 13.21
N PHE A 171 -16.67 -8.48 12.51
CA PHE A 171 -16.11 -7.29 13.14
C PHE A 171 -17.16 -6.20 13.26
N TYR A 172 -17.08 -5.42 14.34
CA TYR A 172 -18.03 -4.38 14.70
C TYR A 172 -17.31 -3.03 14.73
N PRO A 173 -17.19 -2.34 13.58
CA PRO A 173 -16.49 -1.07 13.53
C PRO A 173 -17.28 0.01 14.28
N HIS A 174 -16.56 1.04 14.71
CA HIS A 174 -17.08 2.13 15.52
C HIS A 174 -17.28 3.39 14.68
N THR A 175 -18.38 4.09 14.93
CA THR A 175 -18.63 5.42 14.37
C THR A 175 -18.64 6.45 15.49
N PHE A 176 -17.83 7.50 15.37
CA PHE A 176 -17.75 8.58 16.35
C PHE A 176 -17.22 9.88 15.75
N GLU A 177 -17.43 10.99 16.45
CA GLU A 177 -16.98 12.31 16.07
C GLU A 177 -15.54 12.61 16.54
N VAL A 178 -14.77 13.30 15.69
CA VAL A 178 -13.41 13.77 15.95
C VAL A 178 -13.31 15.24 15.54
N LYS A 179 -12.75 16.11 16.39
CA LYS A 179 -12.61 17.54 16.04
C LYS A 179 -11.55 17.74 14.98
N PHE A 180 -11.71 18.78 14.16
CA PHE A 180 -10.68 19.18 13.19
C PHE A 180 -9.34 19.52 13.87
N SER A 181 -9.36 20.00 15.11
CA SER A 181 -8.16 20.30 15.90
C SER A 181 -7.36 19.06 16.30
N ASP A 182 -8.02 17.89 16.39
CA ASP A 182 -7.44 16.69 17.00
C ASP A 182 -6.70 15.83 15.97
N VAL A 183 -6.86 16.14 14.67
CA VAL A 183 -6.23 15.41 13.57
C VAL A 183 -5.72 16.36 12.49
N LYS A 184 -4.68 15.93 11.78
CA LYS A 184 -4.11 16.65 10.64
C LYS A 184 -4.12 15.75 9.42
N VAL A 185 -4.80 16.18 8.36
CA VAL A 185 -4.92 15.43 7.11
C VAL A 185 -3.88 15.92 6.11
N PHE A 186 -3.15 14.99 5.51
CA PHE A 186 -2.14 15.25 4.49
C PHE A 186 -2.41 14.42 3.23
N LYS A 187 -2.06 14.97 2.08
CA LYS A 187 -1.95 14.23 0.82
C LYS A 187 -0.47 14.10 0.45
N ILE A 188 -0.04 12.91 0.02
CA ILE A 188 1.32 12.70 -0.47
C ILE A 188 1.37 13.05 -1.97
N GLY A 189 2.34 13.88 -2.34
CA GLY A 189 2.54 14.37 -3.70
C GLY A 189 1.77 15.66 -3.93
N ALA A 190 2.51 16.72 -4.26
CA ALA A 190 1.89 17.98 -4.63
C ALA A 190 1.28 17.89 -6.05
N PRO A 191 0.30 18.75 -6.37
CA PRO A 191 -0.26 18.85 -7.71
C PRO A 191 0.85 19.04 -8.76
N ALA A 192 0.71 18.40 -9.91
CA ALA A 192 1.63 18.61 -11.03
C ALA A 192 1.59 20.08 -11.45
N VAL A 193 2.70 20.78 -11.26
CA VAL A 193 2.90 22.14 -11.75
C VAL A 193 3.84 22.11 -12.96
N PRO A 194 3.65 23.00 -13.96
CA PRO A 194 4.59 23.15 -15.06
C PRO A 194 6.00 23.46 -14.54
N ASP A 195 7.03 23.04 -15.27
CA ASP A 195 8.43 23.25 -14.85
C ASP A 195 8.75 24.76 -14.68
N SER A 196 8.05 25.64 -15.39
CA SER A 196 8.13 27.10 -15.26
C SER A 196 7.57 27.67 -13.95
N CYS A 197 6.79 26.89 -13.19
CA CYS A 197 6.21 27.27 -11.91
C CYS A 197 6.95 26.64 -10.72
N LEU A 198 8.09 25.99 -10.96
CA LEU A 198 8.93 25.43 -9.91
C LEU A 198 9.75 26.53 -9.22
N PRO A 199 9.75 26.60 -7.86
CA PRO A 199 10.65 27.48 -7.15
C PRO A 199 12.12 27.21 -7.52
N ILE A 200 12.92 28.26 -7.57
CA ILE A 200 14.36 28.17 -7.87
C ILE A 200 15.01 27.16 -6.90
N GLY A 201 15.63 26.12 -7.45
CA GLY A 201 16.34 25.08 -6.69
C GLY A 201 15.52 23.83 -6.36
N MET A 202 14.19 23.83 -6.57
CA MET A 202 13.36 22.66 -6.30
C MET A 202 13.33 21.71 -7.50
N GLN A 203 13.72 20.45 -7.31
CA GLN A 203 13.59 19.42 -8.34
C GLN A 203 12.19 18.81 -8.34
N LYS A 204 11.70 18.44 -9.53
CA LYS A 204 10.39 17.80 -9.73
C LYS A 204 10.20 16.56 -8.84
N ASP A 205 11.27 15.80 -8.62
CA ASP A 205 11.32 14.62 -7.76
C ASP A 205 10.96 14.90 -6.29
N GLU A 206 11.29 16.08 -5.76
CA GLU A 206 11.00 16.45 -4.37
C GLU A 206 9.52 16.79 -4.15
N ILE A 207 8.79 17.08 -5.23
CA ILE A 207 7.39 17.49 -5.19
C ILE A 207 6.48 16.27 -5.15
N GLU A 208 6.86 15.19 -5.83
CA GLU A 208 6.08 13.96 -5.93
C GLU A 208 5.95 13.24 -4.58
N THR A 209 6.85 13.47 -3.63
CA THR A 209 6.78 12.87 -2.28
C THR A 209 6.48 13.87 -1.17
N LYS A 210 6.26 15.15 -1.51
CA LYS A 210 5.97 16.19 -0.53
C LYS A 210 4.60 16.00 0.12
N LEU A 211 4.52 16.23 1.42
CA LEU A 211 3.26 16.27 2.16
C LEU A 211 2.55 17.61 1.94
N VAL A 212 1.30 17.54 1.51
CA VAL A 212 0.43 18.71 1.35
C VAL A 212 -0.66 18.66 2.41
N PRO A 213 -0.72 19.61 3.36
CA PRO A 213 -1.80 19.66 4.33
C PRO A 213 -3.12 19.95 3.63
N MET A 214 -4.15 19.19 4.00
CA MET A 214 -5.51 19.34 3.48
C MET A 214 -6.34 20.16 4.47
N GLN A 215 -7.10 21.12 3.96
CA GLN A 215 -8.06 21.85 4.77
C GLN A 215 -9.29 20.96 5.04
N PRO A 216 -9.93 21.10 6.21
CA PRO A 216 -11.21 20.45 6.47
C PRO A 216 -12.27 20.87 5.44
N GLY A 217 -12.93 19.89 4.84
CA GLY A 217 -13.93 20.13 3.81
C GLY A 217 -14.76 18.89 3.47
N LYS A 218 -15.92 19.13 2.85
CA LYS A 218 -16.86 18.08 2.42
C LYS A 218 -16.29 17.18 1.32
N ASP A 219 -15.23 17.59 0.65
CA ASP A 219 -14.49 16.80 -0.34
C ASP A 219 -13.84 15.55 0.26
N LEU A 220 -13.56 15.57 1.58
CA LEU A 220 -13.05 14.44 2.35
C LEU A 220 -14.11 13.39 2.68
N ILE A 221 -15.39 13.65 2.42
CA ILE A 221 -16.46 12.68 2.66
C ILE A 221 -16.23 11.44 1.78
N HIS A 222 -16.37 10.28 2.43
CA HIS A 222 -16.14 8.94 1.92
C HIS A 222 -14.70 8.62 1.54
N CYS A 223 -13.74 9.51 1.83
CA CYS A 223 -12.33 9.20 1.60
C CYS A 223 -11.82 8.19 2.64
N VAL A 224 -11.03 7.23 2.18
CA VAL A 224 -10.25 6.34 3.04
C VAL A 224 -8.95 7.05 3.43
N LEU A 225 -8.61 7.07 4.71
CA LEU A 225 -7.40 7.71 5.23
C LEU A 225 -6.56 6.72 6.03
N GLY A 226 -5.27 6.68 5.76
CA GLY A 226 -4.29 5.92 6.54
C GLY A 226 -3.90 6.69 7.79
N LEU A 227 -3.96 6.04 8.96
CA LEU A 227 -3.55 6.63 10.23
C LEU A 227 -2.06 6.33 10.47
N SER A 228 -1.21 7.34 10.34
CA SER A 228 0.24 7.21 10.51
C SER A 228 0.60 7.00 11.98
N MET A 229 1.60 6.14 12.24
CA MET A 229 2.14 5.89 13.59
C MET A 229 3.05 7.01 14.12
N ALA A 230 3.31 8.06 13.33
CA ALA A 230 4.17 9.17 13.71
C ALA A 230 3.66 9.89 14.96
N SER A 231 4.58 10.32 15.82
CA SER A 231 4.24 11.07 17.05
C SER A 231 4.39 12.58 16.84
N ASP A 232 5.38 12.97 16.05
CA ASP A 232 5.75 14.36 15.77
C ASP A 232 5.55 14.71 14.27
N PRO A 233 5.17 15.96 13.93
CA PRO A 233 5.06 16.39 12.53
C PRO A 233 6.39 16.40 11.75
N ASP A 234 7.53 16.47 12.43
CA ASP A 234 8.87 16.50 11.80
C ASP A 234 9.38 15.10 11.45
N GLU A 235 8.66 14.03 11.85
CA GLU A 235 8.95 12.66 11.42
C GLU A 235 8.61 12.46 9.93
N ASP A 236 9.22 11.45 9.31
CA ASP A 236 8.91 11.08 7.92
C ASP A 236 7.57 10.32 7.85
N LEU A 237 6.46 11.07 7.78
CA LEU A 237 5.11 10.50 7.65
C LEU A 237 4.95 9.65 6.37
N VAL A 238 5.76 9.86 5.33
CA VAL A 238 5.69 9.10 4.06
C VAL A 238 6.22 7.69 4.26
N ARG A 239 7.30 7.54 5.04
CA ARG A 239 7.94 6.26 5.35
C ARG A 239 7.50 5.65 6.68
N MET A 240 6.50 6.24 7.33
CA MET A 240 6.01 5.76 8.62
C MET A 240 4.98 4.63 8.44
N ASN A 241 5.04 3.63 9.31
CA ASN A 241 4.06 2.55 9.36
C ASN A 241 2.66 3.09 9.70
N LEU A 242 1.62 2.42 9.23
CA LEU A 242 0.24 2.75 9.58
C LEU A 242 -0.24 1.97 10.81
N ALA A 243 -1.02 2.64 11.65
CA ALA A 243 -1.83 2.00 12.69
C ALA A 243 -3.02 1.25 12.06
N GLY A 244 -3.54 1.77 10.96
CA GLY A 244 -4.70 1.25 10.25
C GLY A 244 -5.32 2.31 9.34
N TYR A 245 -6.51 2.03 8.85
CA TYR A 245 -7.32 2.92 8.02
C TYR A 245 -8.62 3.32 8.72
N ILE A 246 -9.07 4.53 8.44
CA ILE A 246 -10.39 5.07 8.82
C ILE A 246 -11.10 5.63 7.57
N VAL A 247 -12.40 5.90 7.69
CA VAL A 247 -13.19 6.57 6.63
C VAL A 247 -13.91 7.76 7.23
N ILE A 248 -13.83 8.93 6.59
CA ILE A 248 -14.69 10.06 6.94
C ILE A 248 -16.07 9.80 6.31
N THR A 249 -17.08 9.65 7.14
CA THR A 249 -18.47 9.38 6.70
C THR A 249 -19.28 10.64 6.53
N ASP A 250 -18.98 11.69 7.31
CA ASP A 250 -19.62 12.99 7.22
C ASP A 250 -18.70 14.10 7.79
N VAL A 251 -18.96 15.35 7.41
CA VAL A 251 -18.17 16.53 7.81
C VAL A 251 -19.12 17.63 8.27
N ASP A 252 -19.07 17.94 9.57
CA ASP A 252 -19.82 19.04 10.17
C ASP A 252 -18.92 20.29 10.27
N MET A 253 -19.16 21.24 9.38
CA MET A 253 -18.40 22.50 9.32
C MET A 253 -18.79 23.48 10.42
N GLU A 254 -20.00 23.39 10.97
CA GLU A 254 -20.47 24.28 12.04
C GLU A 254 -19.85 23.86 13.38
N ARG A 255 -19.85 22.56 13.66
CA ARG A 255 -19.24 21.98 14.88
C ARG A 255 -17.73 21.74 14.75
N GLN A 256 -17.18 21.91 13.56
CA GLN A 256 -15.78 21.64 13.23
C GLN A 256 -15.36 20.20 13.58
N GLN A 257 -16.16 19.23 13.14
CA GLN A 257 -15.99 17.81 13.46
C GLN A 257 -16.13 16.92 12.23
N TYR A 258 -15.30 15.89 12.18
CA TYR A 258 -15.45 14.74 11.29
C TYR A 258 -16.27 13.67 11.98
N LYS A 259 -17.21 13.05 11.27
CA LYS A 259 -17.79 11.76 11.68
C LYS A 259 -17.04 10.65 10.97
N ILE A 260 -16.35 9.79 11.72
CA ILE A 260 -15.49 8.75 11.15
C ILE A 260 -16.00 7.34 11.42
N LEU A 261 -15.69 6.42 10.51
CA LEU A 261 -15.75 4.97 10.70
C LEU A 261 -14.34 4.45 11.00
N SER A 262 -14.19 3.75 12.12
CA SER A 262 -12.91 3.24 12.62
C SER A 262 -13.05 1.76 13.01
N PRO A 263 -12.05 0.91 12.74
CA PRO A 263 -12.08 -0.49 13.21
C PRO A 263 -11.95 -0.59 14.74
N ALA A 264 -11.42 0.44 15.40
CA ALA A 264 -11.17 0.50 16.83
C ALA A 264 -11.97 1.66 17.47
N PRO A 265 -12.35 1.55 18.76
CA PRO A 265 -13.05 2.62 19.46
C PRO A 265 -12.16 3.84 19.69
N ARG A 266 -12.78 4.96 20.08
CA ARG A 266 -12.08 6.18 20.49
C ARG A 266 -11.20 5.96 21.73
N PRO A 267 -10.12 6.75 21.95
CA PRO A 267 -9.61 7.78 21.05
C PRO A 267 -8.82 7.19 19.88
N LEU A 268 -8.62 7.98 18.82
CA LEU A 268 -7.65 7.60 17.79
C LEU A 268 -6.25 7.51 18.42
N PRO A 269 -5.45 6.48 18.09
CA PRO A 269 -4.14 6.30 18.70
C PRO A 269 -3.14 7.39 18.28
N ARG A 270 -3.37 8.05 17.14
CA ARG A 270 -2.50 9.07 16.53
C ARG A 270 -3.34 10.16 15.86
N GLN A 271 -2.67 11.25 15.48
CA GLN A 271 -3.31 12.46 14.92
C GLN A 271 -3.08 12.66 13.41
N PHE A 272 -2.12 11.95 12.80
CA PHE A 272 -1.73 12.19 11.42
C PHE A 272 -2.43 11.25 10.46
N LEU A 273 -3.19 11.83 9.52
CA LEU A 273 -4.00 11.11 8.54
C LEU A 273 -3.45 11.35 7.13
N LEU A 274 -3.28 10.27 6.37
CA LEU A 274 -2.81 10.28 4.99
C LEU A 274 -3.98 9.96 4.05
N LEU A 275 -4.34 10.92 3.20
CA LEU A 275 -5.46 10.83 2.28
C LEU A 275 -5.17 9.81 1.17
N SER A 276 -6.18 9.02 0.80
CA SER A 276 -6.17 8.21 -0.42
C SER A 276 -7.18 8.70 -1.45
N GLU A 277 -6.89 8.41 -2.71
CA GLU A 277 -7.82 8.55 -3.84
C GLU A 277 -8.99 7.54 -3.77
N VAL A 278 -8.87 6.51 -2.94
CA VAL A 278 -9.90 5.50 -2.78
C VAL A 278 -11.02 6.02 -1.89
N LYS A 279 -12.25 5.86 -2.37
CA LYS A 279 -13.47 6.18 -1.62
C LYS A 279 -14.22 4.93 -1.20
N PHE A 280 -14.82 4.98 -0.03
CA PHE A 280 -15.67 3.94 0.53
C PHE A 280 -16.94 4.57 1.09
N MET A 281 -18.09 4.09 0.60
CA MET A 281 -19.41 4.45 1.11
C MET A 281 -19.95 3.25 1.87
N ASP A 282 -20.21 3.44 3.15
CA ASP A 282 -20.84 2.44 3.98
C ASP A 282 -22.35 2.41 3.68
N MET A 283 -22.75 1.55 2.75
CA MET A 283 -24.17 1.28 2.50
C MET A 283 -24.60 0.22 3.52
N LYS A 284 -25.28 0.68 4.58
CA LYS A 284 -26.00 -0.20 5.49
C LYS A 284 -27.21 -0.81 4.81
#